data_AF-A0A368Z3B6-F1
#
_entry.id   AF-A0A368Z3B6-F1
#
_cell.length_a   1.000
_cell.length_b   1.000
_cell.length_c   1.000
_cell.angle_alpha   90.00
_cell.angle_beta   90.00
_cell.angle_gamma   90.00
#
_symmetry.space_group_name_H-M   'P 1'
#
loop_
_entity.id
_entity.type
_entity.pdbx_description
1 polymer ?
#
loop_
_entity_poly.entity_id
_entity_poly.type
_entity_poly.pdbx_seq_one_letter_code
_entity_poly.pdbx_strand_id
1 'polypeptide(L)'
;MAKKLTGKDILLLLLYLPGKTDKKNEPIIGRTRLTKMIYIFNKELKNKFDKLDESTLPDFFAYDYGPFSKDLLDDIQFFVNIDFVIEKVEKIQQTTADYEESEYNYNEEIGFGNVNSMENDPPNLYSYRLAEKGIEFVEENILENISKQQKEYLIKFKRKINTLSLDSILSYVYNKYPDAAENSLIRSDYIAEAGAKND
;
A
#
# COMPACT_ATOMS: atom_id res chain seq x y z
N MET A 1 -9.97 28.80 7.12
CA MET A 1 -9.31 27.75 7.92
C MET A 1 -8.59 26.84 6.94
N ALA A 2 -7.34 26.46 7.20
CA ALA A 2 -6.63 25.51 6.34
C ALA A 2 -7.33 24.14 6.41
N LYS A 3 -7.53 23.50 5.25
CA LYS A 3 -8.17 22.17 5.15
C LYS A 3 -7.28 21.14 5.87
N LYS A 4 -7.88 20.23 6.63
CA LYS A 4 -7.16 19.08 7.20
C LYS A 4 -6.90 18.05 6.10
N LEU A 5 -5.73 17.43 6.10
CA LEU A 5 -5.39 16.30 5.24
C LEU A 5 -6.14 15.06 5.71
N THR A 6 -6.62 14.26 4.77
CA THR A 6 -7.29 12.99 5.03
C THR A 6 -6.38 11.80 4.71
N GLY A 7 -6.75 10.58 5.11
CA GLY A 7 -6.04 9.36 4.70
C GLY A 7 -5.98 9.19 3.18
N LYS A 8 -7.06 9.54 2.49
CA LYS A 8 -7.14 9.64 1.02
C LYS A 8 -6.12 10.60 0.44
N ASP A 9 -5.96 11.78 1.05
CA ASP A 9 -4.95 12.74 0.61
C ASP A 9 -3.53 12.18 0.77
N ILE A 10 -3.26 11.40 1.83
CA ILE A 10 -1.97 10.72 2.02
C ILE A 10 -1.72 9.67 0.92
N LEU A 11 -2.73 8.86 0.59
CA LEU A 11 -2.64 7.89 -0.51
C LEU A 11 -2.28 8.59 -1.83
N LEU A 12 -3.01 9.65 -2.19
CA LEU A 12 -2.76 10.41 -3.42
C LEU A 12 -1.39 11.10 -3.41
N LEU A 13 -0.97 11.66 -2.27
CA LEU A 13 0.37 12.26 -2.13
C LEU A 13 1.48 11.23 -2.32
N LEU A 14 1.34 10.01 -1.79
CA LEU A 14 2.32 8.95 -1.98
C LEU A 14 2.37 8.45 -3.42
N LEU A 15 1.25 8.42 -4.14
CA LEU A 15 1.25 8.12 -5.57
C LEU A 15 1.92 9.26 -6.37
N TYR A 16 1.64 10.52 -6.03
CA TYR A 16 2.16 11.71 -6.71
C TYR A 16 3.66 11.97 -6.51
N LEU A 17 4.15 11.93 -5.27
CA LEU A 17 5.49 12.39 -4.92
C LEU A 17 6.59 11.50 -5.52
N PRO A 18 7.80 12.03 -5.78
CA PRO A 18 8.90 11.20 -6.25
C PRO A 18 9.37 10.22 -5.18
N GLY A 19 9.93 9.08 -5.61
CA GLY A 19 10.52 8.08 -4.71
C GLY A 19 11.85 7.56 -5.24
N LYS A 20 11.87 6.31 -5.75
CA LYS A 20 13.09 5.61 -6.18
C LYS A 20 13.72 6.20 -7.45
N THR A 21 12.91 6.64 -8.39
CA THR A 21 13.33 7.11 -9.72
C THR A 21 13.54 8.63 -9.78
N ASP A 22 13.35 9.32 -8.66
CA ASP A 22 13.33 10.79 -8.56
C ASP A 22 12.26 11.50 -9.43
N LYS A 23 11.41 10.75 -10.13
CA LYS A 23 10.30 11.29 -10.94
C LYS A 23 9.01 11.31 -10.14
N LYS A 24 8.26 12.42 -10.24
CA LYS A 24 6.87 12.48 -9.78
C LYS A 24 6.03 11.43 -10.52
N ASN A 25 4.97 10.98 -9.87
CA ASN A 25 4.04 10.00 -10.40
C ASN A 25 4.71 8.68 -10.84
N GLU A 26 5.82 8.31 -10.20
CA GLU A 26 6.37 6.97 -10.36
C GLU A 26 5.37 5.93 -9.82
N PRO A 27 5.16 4.82 -10.54
CA PRO A 27 4.21 3.80 -10.12
C PRO A 27 4.68 3.07 -8.85
N ILE A 28 3.72 2.67 -8.03
CA ILE A 28 3.93 1.71 -6.95
C ILE A 28 3.48 0.34 -7.48
N ILE A 29 4.41 -0.62 -7.52
CA ILE A 29 4.18 -1.97 -8.03
C ILE A 29 3.88 -2.89 -6.84
N GLY A 30 2.74 -3.58 -6.90
CA GLY A 30 2.25 -4.53 -5.91
C GLY A 30 1.26 -3.92 -4.92
N ARG A 31 0.12 -4.59 -4.74
CA ARG A 31 -0.93 -4.20 -3.79
C ARG A 31 -0.45 -4.35 -2.35
N THR A 32 0.19 -5.47 -1.99
CA THR A 32 0.82 -5.62 -0.66
C THR A 32 1.80 -4.49 -0.38
N ARG A 33 2.65 -4.10 -1.36
CA ARG A 33 3.60 -3.00 -1.18
C ARG A 33 2.90 -1.69 -0.85
N LEU A 34 1.86 -1.33 -1.61
CA LEU A 34 1.06 -0.13 -1.36
C LEU A 34 0.39 -0.19 0.02
N THR A 35 -0.22 -1.32 0.36
CA THR A 35 -0.87 -1.56 1.64
C THR A 35 0.10 -1.40 2.82
N LYS A 36 1.28 -2.02 2.74
CA LYS A 36 2.30 -1.90 3.79
C LYS A 36 2.87 -0.49 3.87
N MET A 37 2.96 0.24 2.75
CA MET A 37 3.35 1.64 2.74
C MET A 37 2.37 2.50 3.56
N ILE A 38 1.07 2.33 3.35
CA ILE A 38 0.05 3.08 4.13
C ILE A 38 0.04 2.63 5.59
N TYR A 39 0.16 1.34 5.87
CA TYR A 39 0.25 0.83 7.24
C TYR A 39 1.43 1.43 8.01
N ILE A 40 2.63 1.44 7.42
CA ILE A 40 3.83 2.00 8.06
C ILE A 40 3.68 3.52 8.22
N PHE A 41 3.05 4.22 7.27
CA PHE A 41 2.71 5.63 7.45
C PHE A 41 1.86 5.86 8.70
N ASN A 42 0.78 5.08 8.86
CA ASN A 42 -0.13 5.18 10.02
C ASN A 42 0.59 4.90 11.35
N LYS A 43 1.54 3.95 11.36
CA LYS A 43 2.27 3.59 12.59
C LYS A 43 3.42 4.55 12.93
N GLU A 44 4.09 5.13 11.94
CA GLU A 44 5.38 5.80 12.16
C GLU A 44 5.42 7.27 11.76
N LEU A 45 4.64 7.67 10.75
CA LEU A 45 4.75 9.00 10.15
C LEU A 45 3.59 9.93 10.48
N LYS A 46 2.40 9.42 10.81
CA LYS A 46 1.20 10.27 11.04
C LYS A 46 1.44 11.42 12.03
N ASN A 47 2.20 11.17 13.11
CA ASN A 47 2.53 12.17 14.14
C ASN A 47 3.50 13.27 13.65
N LYS A 48 4.00 13.18 12.42
CA LYS A 48 4.79 14.24 11.76
C LYS A 48 3.90 15.21 10.96
N PHE A 49 2.57 15.04 11.04
CA PHE A 49 1.62 15.84 10.27
C PHE A 49 0.63 16.59 11.18
N ASP A 50 0.88 17.88 11.35
CA ASP A 50 0.15 18.73 12.30
C ASP A 50 -1.33 18.98 11.93
N LYS A 51 -1.71 18.74 10.66
CA LYS A 51 -3.07 18.96 10.13
C LYS A 51 -3.68 17.71 9.52
N LEU A 52 -3.29 16.53 9.99
CA LEU A 52 -3.87 15.28 9.57
C LEU A 52 -5.14 14.98 10.38
N ASP A 53 -6.21 14.62 9.69
CA ASP A 53 -7.42 14.11 10.32
C ASP A 53 -7.29 12.61 10.53
N GLU A 54 -6.77 12.20 11.69
CA GLU A 54 -6.45 10.80 11.97
C GLU A 54 -7.65 9.86 11.91
N SER A 55 -8.88 10.34 12.13
CA SER A 55 -10.11 9.53 12.02
C SER A 55 -10.46 9.16 10.58
N THR A 56 -9.73 9.69 9.59
CA THR A 56 -9.88 9.35 8.17
C THR A 56 -8.77 8.43 7.66
N LEU A 57 -7.85 8.02 8.54
CA LEU A 57 -6.84 7.04 8.20
C LEU A 57 -7.49 5.64 8.13
N PRO A 58 -7.04 4.78 7.21
CA PRO A 58 -7.58 3.43 7.08
C PRO A 58 -7.33 2.61 8.34
N ASP A 59 -8.34 1.84 8.74
CA ASP A 59 -8.22 0.88 9.83
C ASP A 59 -7.57 -0.42 9.33
N PHE A 60 -6.63 -0.93 10.12
CA PHE A 60 -5.86 -2.14 9.77
C PHE A 60 -6.09 -3.27 10.77
N PHE A 61 -6.25 -4.48 10.25
CA PHE A 61 -6.32 -5.72 11.02
C PHE A 61 -5.36 -6.77 10.44
N ALA A 62 -5.00 -7.76 11.26
CA ALA A 62 -4.14 -8.86 10.83
C ALA A 62 -4.90 -9.80 9.90
N TYR A 63 -4.30 -10.11 8.76
CA TYR A 63 -4.89 -10.95 7.72
C TYR A 63 -3.82 -11.84 7.06
N ASP A 64 -4.17 -12.54 5.99
CA ASP A 64 -3.39 -13.61 5.36
C ASP A 64 -1.96 -13.22 4.96
N TYR A 65 -1.72 -11.93 4.64
CA TYR A 65 -0.38 -11.41 4.34
C TYR A 65 0.03 -10.27 5.28
N GLY A 66 -0.47 -10.30 6.50
CA GLY A 66 -0.20 -9.31 7.55
C GLY A 66 -1.23 -8.18 7.56
N PRO A 67 -0.86 -6.93 7.89
CA PRO A 67 -1.85 -5.88 8.08
C PRO A 67 -2.56 -5.57 6.77
N PHE A 68 -3.88 -5.66 6.79
CA PHE A 68 -4.79 -5.40 5.69
C PHE A 68 -5.81 -4.35 6.09
N SER A 69 -6.33 -3.60 5.10
CA SER A 69 -7.38 -2.60 5.31
C SER A 69 -8.36 -2.62 4.16
N LYS A 70 -9.64 -2.87 4.49
CA LYS A 70 -10.72 -2.78 3.52
C LYS A 70 -10.93 -1.34 3.05
N ASP A 71 -10.87 -0.37 3.97
CA ASP A 71 -11.03 1.05 3.66
C ASP A 71 -10.00 1.51 2.61
N LEU A 72 -8.75 1.03 2.72
CA LEU A 72 -7.72 1.35 1.74
C LEU A 72 -8.02 0.75 0.36
N LEU A 73 -8.53 -0.49 0.31
CA LEU A 73 -8.91 -1.14 -0.94
C LEU A 73 -10.07 -0.39 -1.61
N ASP A 74 -11.11 -0.07 -0.83
CA ASP A 74 -12.26 0.72 -1.27
C ASP A 74 -11.81 2.10 -1.80
N ASP A 75 -10.85 2.74 -1.15
CA ASP A 75 -10.29 4.02 -1.58
C ASP A 75 -9.50 3.92 -2.89
N ILE A 76 -8.68 2.87 -3.06
CA ILE A 76 -7.97 2.62 -4.32
C ILE A 76 -8.99 2.39 -5.44
N GLN A 77 -9.98 1.53 -5.22
CA GLN A 77 -10.99 1.21 -6.23
C GLN A 77 -11.85 2.43 -6.57
N PHE A 78 -12.22 3.24 -5.58
CA PHE A 78 -12.88 4.52 -5.79
C PHE A 78 -12.05 5.42 -6.71
N PHE A 79 -10.76 5.58 -6.44
CA PHE A 79 -9.88 6.41 -7.26
C PHE A 79 -9.64 5.86 -8.66
N VAL A 80 -9.63 4.54 -8.84
CA VAL A 80 -9.63 3.93 -10.18
C VAL A 80 -10.93 4.27 -10.92
N ASN A 81 -12.08 4.09 -10.26
CA ASN A 81 -13.40 4.32 -10.87
C ASN A 81 -13.67 5.77 -11.27
N ILE A 82 -13.03 6.75 -10.62
CA ILE A 82 -13.19 8.18 -10.95
C ILE A 82 -12.04 8.75 -11.81
N ASP A 83 -11.21 7.88 -12.37
CA ASP A 83 -10.03 8.21 -13.20
C ASP A 83 -8.98 9.06 -12.48
N PHE A 84 -8.81 8.87 -11.17
CA PHE A 84 -7.71 9.49 -10.41
C PHE A 84 -6.48 8.60 -10.41
N VAL A 85 -6.67 7.28 -10.36
CA VAL A 85 -5.61 6.29 -10.35
C VAL A 85 -5.75 5.38 -11.56
N ILE A 86 -4.62 5.10 -12.21
CA ILE A 86 -4.50 4.08 -13.24
C ILE A 86 -3.93 2.84 -12.58
N GLU A 87 -4.70 1.75 -12.60
CA GLU A 87 -4.25 0.40 -12.27
C GLU A 87 -3.84 -0.33 -13.57
N LYS A 88 -2.67 -0.99 -13.58
CA LYS A 88 -2.20 -1.77 -14.72
C LYS A 88 -1.63 -3.10 -14.29
N VAL A 89 -1.89 -4.15 -15.06
CA VAL A 89 -1.20 -5.45 -14.91
C VAL A 89 0.25 -5.32 -15.38
N GLU A 90 1.18 -5.71 -14.52
CA GLU A 90 2.62 -5.77 -14.77
C GLU A 90 3.04 -7.20 -15.16
N LYS A 91 3.81 -7.32 -16.25
CA LYS A 91 4.34 -8.60 -16.74
C LYS A 91 5.74 -8.87 -16.17
N ILE A 92 5.88 -8.86 -14.85
CA ILE A 92 7.15 -9.04 -14.15
C ILE A 92 7.11 -10.38 -13.37
N GLN A 93 8.27 -11.00 -13.14
CA GLN A 93 8.37 -12.16 -12.24
C GLN A 93 7.81 -11.81 -10.86
N GLN A 94 6.75 -12.52 -10.48
CA GLN A 94 6.02 -12.36 -9.23
C GLN A 94 6.81 -12.98 -8.08
N THR A 95 6.70 -12.40 -6.89
CA THR A 95 7.16 -13.03 -5.65
C THR A 95 6.09 -14.00 -5.12
N THR A 96 6.44 -14.96 -4.27
CA THR A 96 5.46 -15.87 -3.63
C THR A 96 4.32 -15.12 -2.95
N ALA A 97 4.61 -13.99 -2.30
CA ALA A 97 3.58 -13.15 -1.68
C ALA A 97 2.65 -12.47 -2.70
N ASP A 98 3.15 -12.12 -3.89
CA ASP A 98 2.29 -11.60 -4.98
C ASP A 98 1.38 -12.68 -5.55
N TYR A 99 1.85 -13.95 -5.55
CA TYR A 99 1.06 -15.07 -6.00
C TYR A 99 -0.16 -15.30 -5.09
N GLU A 100 0.10 -15.47 -3.80
CA GLU A 100 -0.91 -15.90 -2.86
C GLU A 100 -1.97 -14.80 -2.57
N GLU A 101 -1.64 -13.50 -2.71
CA GLU A 101 -2.60 -12.39 -2.52
C GLU A 101 -3.70 -12.33 -3.60
N SER A 102 -3.40 -12.73 -4.83
CA SER A 102 -4.37 -12.52 -5.92
C SER A 102 -5.42 -13.62 -6.06
N GLU A 103 -5.18 -14.84 -5.54
CA GLU A 103 -6.19 -15.91 -5.55
C GLU A 103 -7.46 -15.45 -4.81
N TYR A 104 -7.29 -14.55 -3.84
CA TYR A 104 -8.38 -14.01 -3.05
C TYR A 104 -9.23 -12.94 -3.79
N ASN A 105 -8.73 -12.38 -4.89
CA ASN A 105 -9.22 -11.10 -5.40
C ASN A 105 -10.04 -11.17 -6.71
N TYR A 106 -10.53 -12.35 -7.11
CA TYR A 106 -11.46 -12.47 -8.26
C TYR A 106 -12.82 -13.10 -7.91
N ASN A 107 -12.91 -13.86 -6.82
CA ASN A 107 -14.09 -14.70 -6.54
C ASN A 107 -15.04 -14.17 -5.45
N GLU A 108 -14.59 -13.30 -4.52
CA GLU A 108 -15.46 -12.87 -3.41
C GLU A 108 -16.15 -11.51 -3.60
N GLU A 109 -15.57 -10.57 -4.35
CA GLU A 109 -16.05 -9.18 -4.31
C GLU A 109 -17.08 -8.82 -5.40
N ILE A 110 -17.08 -9.55 -6.52
CA ILE A 110 -18.18 -9.50 -7.47
C ILE A 110 -18.97 -10.78 -7.29
N GLY A 111 -20.24 -10.72 -6.89
CA GLY A 111 -21.13 -11.86 -6.66
C GLY A 111 -21.44 -12.73 -7.90
N PHE A 112 -20.46 -12.99 -8.76
CA PHE A 112 -20.48 -14.02 -9.78
C PHE A 112 -20.26 -15.36 -9.10
N GLY A 113 -21.36 -16.04 -8.78
CA GLY A 113 -21.30 -17.41 -8.28
C GLY A 113 -20.45 -18.29 -9.18
N ASN A 114 -19.58 -19.09 -8.55
CA ASN A 114 -18.79 -20.20 -9.11
C ASN A 114 -18.69 -20.20 -10.64
N VAL A 115 -17.90 -19.27 -11.18
CA VAL A 115 -17.39 -19.43 -12.53
C VAL A 115 -16.17 -20.31 -12.42
N ASN A 116 -16.30 -21.58 -12.81
CA ASN A 116 -15.14 -22.45 -13.03
C ASN A 116 -14.36 -21.88 -14.22
N SER A 117 -13.48 -20.90 -13.98
CA SER A 117 -12.41 -20.58 -14.92
C SER A 117 -11.33 -21.65 -14.78
N MET A 118 -11.50 -22.71 -15.56
CA MET A 118 -10.41 -23.61 -15.93
C MET A 118 -9.38 -22.81 -16.73
N GLU A 119 -8.35 -22.28 -16.05
CA GLU A 119 -6.98 -22.07 -16.57
C GLU A 119 -6.11 -21.48 -15.45
N ASN A 120 -5.00 -22.16 -15.14
CA ASN A 120 -4.02 -21.80 -14.11
C ASN A 120 -3.19 -20.57 -14.56
N ASP A 121 -3.82 -19.41 -14.74
CA ASP A 121 -3.09 -18.17 -14.99
C ASP A 121 -2.52 -17.62 -13.68
N PRO A 122 -1.22 -17.27 -13.65
CA PRO A 122 -0.62 -16.77 -12.44
C PRO A 122 -1.24 -15.41 -12.06
N PRO A 123 -1.54 -15.22 -10.77
CA PRO A 123 -1.82 -13.95 -10.10
C PRO A 123 -1.39 -12.66 -10.81
N ASN A 124 -2.31 -11.75 -11.16
CA ASN A 124 -1.90 -10.48 -11.77
C ASN A 124 -1.20 -9.56 -10.75
N LEU A 125 0.07 -9.20 -11.01
CA LEU A 125 0.77 -8.14 -10.29
C LEU A 125 0.30 -6.78 -10.82
N TYR A 126 -0.23 -5.91 -9.97
CA TYR A 126 -0.72 -4.59 -10.39
C TYR A 126 0.26 -3.47 -10.06
N SER A 127 0.30 -2.44 -10.90
CA SER A 127 0.91 -1.15 -10.59
C SER A 127 -0.11 -0.04 -10.50
N TYR A 128 0.16 0.91 -9.60
CA TYR A 128 -0.70 2.03 -9.29
C TYR A 128 0.05 3.34 -9.53
N ARG A 129 -0.53 4.24 -10.32
CA ARG A 129 -0.05 5.62 -10.51
C ARG A 129 -1.23 6.57 -10.70
N LEU A 130 -1.04 7.86 -10.52
CA LEU A 130 -2.09 8.82 -10.82
C LEU A 130 -2.31 8.95 -12.33
N ALA A 131 -3.58 9.11 -12.71
CA ALA A 131 -3.97 9.65 -14.01
C ALA A 131 -3.78 11.19 -14.02
N GLU A 132 -3.97 11.80 -15.19
CA GLU A 132 -3.87 13.26 -15.35
C GLU A 132 -4.79 14.02 -14.39
N LYS A 133 -6.06 13.63 -14.32
CA LYS A 133 -7.05 14.22 -13.40
C LYS A 133 -6.65 14.08 -11.92
N GLY A 134 -6.05 12.95 -11.55
CA GLY A 134 -5.52 12.74 -10.19
C GLY A 134 -4.30 13.61 -9.89
N ILE A 135 -3.42 13.82 -10.87
CA ILE A 135 -2.27 14.74 -10.76
C ILE A 135 -2.77 16.17 -10.53
N GLU A 136 -3.67 16.65 -11.38
CA GLU A 136 -4.25 17.99 -11.28
C GLU A 136 -4.89 18.21 -9.90
N PHE A 137 -5.69 17.25 -9.44
CA PHE A 137 -6.32 17.33 -8.12
C PHE A 137 -5.30 17.47 -6.99
N VAL A 138 -4.22 16.68 -7.00
CA VAL A 138 -3.16 16.75 -5.98
C VAL A 138 -2.46 18.11 -6.01
N GLU A 139 -2.11 18.60 -7.20
CA GLU A 139 -1.38 19.85 -7.38
C GLU A 139 -2.20 21.06 -6.92
N GLU A 140 -3.49 21.07 -7.23
CA GLU A 140 -4.39 22.19 -6.94
C GLU A 140 -4.96 22.16 -5.50
N ASN A 141 -5.19 20.97 -4.92
CA ASN A 141 -6.00 20.86 -3.69
C ASN A 141 -5.25 20.29 -2.48
N ILE A 142 -4.10 19.64 -2.67
CA ILE A 142 -3.42 18.91 -1.58
C ILE A 142 -2.03 19.46 -1.30
N LEU A 143 -1.23 19.78 -2.33
CA LEU A 143 0.16 20.17 -2.13
C LEU A 143 0.34 21.43 -1.27
N GLU A 144 -0.58 22.40 -1.36
CA GLU A 144 -0.56 23.60 -0.53
C GLU A 144 -0.81 23.33 0.96
N ASN A 145 -1.41 22.18 1.28
CA ASN A 145 -1.79 21.79 2.63
C ASN A 145 -0.68 21.01 3.38
N ILE A 146 0.44 20.73 2.72
CA ILE A 146 1.64 20.13 3.35
C ILE A 146 2.81 21.10 3.36
N SER A 147 3.55 21.12 4.48
CA SER A 147 4.79 21.87 4.60
C SER A 147 5.91 21.24 3.77
N LYS A 148 6.96 22.02 3.49
CA LYS A 148 8.19 21.50 2.85
C LYS A 148 8.77 20.32 3.61
N GLN A 149 8.75 20.37 4.95
CA GLN A 149 9.26 19.31 5.80
C GLN A 149 8.41 18.03 5.72
N GLN A 150 7.08 18.15 5.73
CA GLN A 150 6.17 17.01 5.54
C GLN A 150 6.38 16.35 4.17
N LYS A 151 6.54 17.16 3.12
CA LYS A 151 6.86 16.70 1.77
C LYS A 151 8.18 15.93 1.73
N GLU A 152 9.21 16.43 2.40
CA GLU A 152 10.51 15.74 2.49
C GLU A 152 10.41 14.41 3.25
N TYR A 153 9.59 14.33 4.30
CA TYR A 153 9.33 13.07 5.00
C TYR A 153 8.66 12.04 4.08
N LEU A 154 7.62 12.42 3.32
CA LEU A 154 6.97 11.51 2.37
C LEU A 154 7.90 11.05 1.26
N ILE A 155 8.72 11.94 0.69
CA ILE A 155 9.66 11.59 -0.38
C ILE A 155 10.70 10.57 0.13
N LYS A 156 11.30 10.83 1.30
CA LYS A 156 12.28 9.91 1.91
C LYS A 156 11.63 8.56 2.24
N PHE A 157 10.42 8.60 2.76
CA PHE A 157 9.64 7.41 3.10
C PHE A 157 9.29 6.58 1.87
N LYS A 158 8.62 7.18 0.86
CA LYS A 158 8.28 6.51 -0.41
C LYS A 158 9.53 5.92 -1.06
N ARG A 159 10.63 6.68 -1.14
CA ARG A 159 11.90 6.20 -1.71
C ARG A 159 12.40 4.95 -0.99
N LYS A 160 12.41 4.94 0.34
CA LYS A 160 12.83 3.78 1.13
C LYS A 160 11.97 2.56 0.78
N ILE A 161 10.66 2.69 0.87
CA ILE A 161 9.73 1.57 0.60
C ILE A 161 9.84 1.09 -0.85
N ASN A 162 9.90 2.00 -1.83
CA ASN A 162 10.01 1.62 -3.26
C ASN A 162 11.36 1.00 -3.63
N THR A 163 12.39 1.18 -2.80
CA THR A 163 13.72 0.57 -3.00
C THR A 163 13.81 -0.85 -2.45
N LEU A 164 13.09 -1.15 -1.37
CA LEU A 164 13.10 -2.45 -0.73
C LEU A 164 12.43 -3.54 -1.59
N SER A 165 12.87 -4.79 -1.41
CA SER A 165 12.11 -5.95 -1.89
C SER A 165 10.82 -6.09 -1.09
N LEU A 166 9.83 -6.80 -1.64
CA LEU A 166 8.59 -7.07 -0.91
C LEU A 166 8.89 -7.84 0.39
N ASP A 167 9.73 -8.86 0.31
CA ASP A 167 10.21 -9.64 1.45
C ASP A 167 10.81 -8.77 2.55
N SER A 168 11.63 -7.77 2.19
CA SER A 168 12.22 -6.86 3.17
C SER A 168 11.17 -6.00 3.89
N ILE A 169 10.10 -5.63 3.18
CA ILE A 169 8.98 -4.88 3.76
C ILE A 169 8.18 -5.80 4.69
N LEU A 170 7.90 -7.04 4.27
CA LEU A 170 7.18 -8.03 5.07
C LEU A 170 7.96 -8.40 6.33
N SER A 171 9.25 -8.74 6.21
CA SER A 171 10.15 -8.97 7.35
C SER A 171 10.12 -7.78 8.32
N TYR A 172 10.23 -6.56 7.81
CA TYR A 172 10.18 -5.37 8.67
C TYR A 172 8.86 -5.26 9.43
N VAL A 173 7.72 -5.41 8.73
CA VAL A 173 6.39 -5.30 9.34
C VAL A 173 6.17 -6.41 10.37
N TYR A 174 6.53 -7.66 10.05
CA TYR A 174 6.23 -8.82 10.89
C TYR A 174 7.10 -8.86 12.14
N ASN A 175 8.38 -8.48 12.04
CA ASN A 175 9.26 -8.43 13.21
C ASN A 175 8.98 -7.22 14.10
N LYS A 176 8.56 -6.08 13.52
CA LYS A 176 8.31 -4.86 14.30
C LYS A 176 6.89 -4.80 14.87
N TYR A 177 5.92 -5.38 14.17
CA TYR A 177 4.51 -5.39 14.53
C TYR A 177 3.97 -6.84 14.42
N PRO A 178 4.42 -7.76 15.30
CA PRO A 178 4.07 -9.17 15.21
C PRO A 178 2.56 -9.44 15.27
N ASP A 179 1.82 -8.66 16.06
CA ASP A 179 0.36 -8.76 16.18
C ASP A 179 -0.34 -8.46 14.84
N ALA A 180 0.25 -7.59 14.01
CA ALA A 180 -0.30 -7.28 12.69
C ALA A 180 -0.11 -8.41 11.68
N ALA A 181 0.67 -9.44 12.03
CA ALA A 181 0.92 -10.62 11.22
C ALA A 181 0.36 -11.91 11.87
N GLU A 182 -0.43 -11.81 12.94
CA GLU A 182 -0.93 -12.97 13.69
C GLU A 182 -1.69 -13.97 12.81
N ASN A 183 -2.51 -13.46 11.88
CA ASN A 183 -3.30 -14.28 10.95
C ASN A 183 -2.59 -14.54 9.60
N SER A 184 -1.30 -14.18 9.46
CA SER A 184 -0.60 -14.32 8.20
C SER A 184 -0.25 -15.78 7.91
N LEU A 185 -0.58 -16.24 6.70
CA LEU A 185 -0.29 -17.58 6.18
C LEU A 185 1.22 -17.78 5.96
N ILE A 186 1.94 -16.68 5.68
CA ILE A 186 3.38 -16.65 5.42
C ILE A 186 4.18 -16.18 6.64
N ARG A 187 3.56 -16.07 7.82
CA ARG A 187 4.18 -15.51 9.03
C ARG A 187 5.53 -16.15 9.38
N SER A 188 5.62 -17.48 9.28
CA SER A 188 6.82 -18.26 9.61
C SER A 188 8.04 -17.88 8.78
N ASP A 189 7.82 -17.43 7.55
CA ASP A 189 8.90 -17.20 6.60
C ASP A 189 9.62 -15.87 6.87
N TYR A 190 8.97 -14.97 7.60
CA TYR A 190 9.41 -13.59 7.80
C TYR A 190 9.69 -13.21 9.25
N ILE A 191 9.24 -13.99 10.24
CA ILE A 191 9.60 -13.79 11.65
C ILE A 191 10.92 -14.49 11.92
N ALA A 192 11.91 -13.74 12.45
CA ALA A 192 13.10 -14.38 12.99
C ALA A 192 12.67 -15.20 14.22
N GLU A 193 12.77 -16.53 14.16
CA GLU A 193 12.48 -17.37 15.31
C GLU A 193 13.28 -16.90 16.52
N ALA A 194 12.59 -16.35 17.52
CA ALA A 194 13.18 -16.09 18.82
C ALA A 194 13.39 -17.43 19.54
N GLY A 195 14.47 -18.13 19.19
CA GLY A 195 15.01 -19.22 20.01
C GLY A 195 15.33 -20.53 19.31
N ALA A 196 16.36 -20.56 18.47
CA ALA A 196 17.29 -21.68 18.56
C ALA A 196 18.15 -21.47 19.81
N LYS A 197 17.66 -21.97 20.96
CA LYS A 197 18.53 -22.20 22.12
C LYS A 197 19.61 -23.17 21.66
N ASN A 198 20.86 -22.79 21.88
CA ASN A 198 21.99 -23.70 21.88
C ASN A 198 21.69 -24.83 22.87
N ASP A 199 21.58 -26.05 22.36
CA ASP A 199 21.84 -27.28 23.11
C ASP A 199 23.21 -27.82 22.67
#